data_AF-A0A2E2EMQ5-F1
#
_entry.id   AF-A0A2E2EMQ5-F1
#
_cell.length_a   1.000
_cell.length_b   1.000
_cell.length_c   1.000
_cell.angle_alpha   90.00
_cell.angle_beta   90.00
_cell.angle_gamma   90.00
#
_symmetry.space_group_name_H-M   'P 1'
#
loop_
_entity.id
_entity.type
_entity.pdbx_description
1 polymer ?
#
loop_
_entity_poly.entity_id
_entity_poly.type
_entity_poly.pdbx_seq_one_letter_code
_entity_poly.pdbx_strand_id
1 'polypeptide(L)' 'MNNTKLYSQIIQDLSEEIGISIEDTKSLTNVALSSIDIKKINYEDFKEEILTFLVINMFSLICKL' A
#
# COMPACT_ATOMS: atom_id res chain seq x y z
N MET A 1 13.87 5.74 16.74
CA MET A 1 13.27 6.64 15.73
C MET A 1 11.82 6.23 15.61
N ASN A 2 10.91 6.89 16.34
CA ASN A 2 9.49 6.54 16.32
C ASN A 2 8.86 7.16 15.07
N ASN A 3 9.02 6.50 13.93
CA ASN A 3 8.38 6.89 12.67
C ASN A 3 6.91 6.48 12.68
N THR A 4 6.13 7.03 13.60
CA THR A 4 4.68 6.90 13.56
C THR A 4 4.15 7.95 12.59
N LYS A 5 4.18 7.65 11.29
CA LYS A 5 3.48 8.48 10.30
C LYS A 5 1.98 8.39 10.55
N LEU A 6 1.30 9.52 10.47
CA LEU A 6 -0.15 9.55 10.52
C LEU A 6 -0.70 8.80 9.29
N TYR A 7 -1.78 8.06 9.48
CA TYR A 7 -2.44 7.30 8.42
C TYR A 7 -2.74 8.14 7.17
N SER A 8 -3.08 9.42 7.34
CA SER A 8 -3.27 10.36 6.22
C SER A 8 -2.00 10.65 5.44
N GLN A 9 -0.84 10.75 6.10
CA GLN A 9 0.45 10.94 5.44
C GLN A 9 0.85 9.68 4.66
N ILE A 10 0.57 8.49 5.20
CA ILE A 10 0.79 7.22 4.51
C ILE A 10 0.01 7.17 3.20
N ILE A 11 -1.28 7.55 3.23
CA ILE A 11 -2.11 7.59 2.02
C ILE A 11 -1.54 8.59 1.01
N GLN A 12 -1.16 9.78 1.46
CA GLN A 12 -0.68 10.83 0.56
C GLN A 12 0.63 10.43 -0.12
N ASP A 13 1.60 9.93 0.65
CA ASP A 13 2.90 9.50 0.14
C ASP A 13 2.75 8.33 -0.85
N LEU A 14 1.91 7.34 -0.53
CA LEU A 14 1.65 6.20 -1.42
C LEU A 14 0.93 6.63 -2.71
N SER A 15 -0.02 7.56 -2.62
CA SER A 15 -0.75 8.08 -3.78
C SER A 15 0.20 8.79 -4.75
N GLU A 16 1.10 9.62 -4.21
CA GLU A 16 2.12 10.33 -5.00
C GLU A 16 3.15 9.37 -5.62
N GLU A 17 3.58 8.35 -4.88
CA GLU A 17 4.60 7.41 -5.34
C GLU A 17 4.07 6.41 -6.37
N ILE A 18 2.87 5.88 -6.16
CA ILE A 18 2.24 4.88 -7.06
C ILE A 18 1.61 5.58 -8.28
N GLY A 19 1.22 6.85 -8.14
CA GLY A 19 0.56 7.62 -9.20
C GLY A 19 -0.92 7.25 -9.38
N ILE A 20 -1.60 6.85 -8.30
CA ILE A 20 -3.04 6.55 -8.28
C ILE A 20 -3.78 7.52 -7.36
N SER A 21 -5.12 7.59 -7.47
CA SER A 21 -5.91 8.54 -6.68
C SER A 21 -5.78 8.28 -5.16
N ILE A 22 -5.97 9.34 -4.36
CA ILE A 22 -6.01 9.24 -2.89
C ILE A 22 -7.09 8.25 -2.43
N GLU A 23 -8.22 8.21 -3.13
CA GLU A 23 -9.36 7.35 -2.83
C GLU A 23 -9.05 5.87 -3.09
N ASP A 24 -8.43 5.57 -4.23
CA ASP A 24 -7.96 4.22 -4.57
C ASP A 24 -6.85 3.79 -3.60
N THR A 25 -5.93 4.68 -3.28
CA THR A 25 -4.85 4.44 -2.31
C THR A 25 -5.43 4.09 -0.95
N LYS A 26 -6.40 4.85 -0.46
CA LYS A 26 -7.08 4.60 0.81
C LYS A 26 -7.78 3.24 0.84
N SER A 27 -8.44 2.85 -0.26
CA SER A 27 -9.05 1.54 -0.42
C SER A 27 -7.98 0.44 -0.32
N LEU A 28 -6.87 0.58 -1.05
CA LEU A 28 -5.76 -0.37 -1.06
C LEU A 28 -5.09 -0.51 0.32
N THR A 29 -4.81 0.61 0.98
CA THR A 29 -4.23 0.67 2.33
C THR A 29 -5.15 -0.01 3.34
N ASN A 30 -6.47 0.20 3.25
CA ASN A 30 -7.42 -0.47 4.16
C ASN A 30 -7.47 -1.98 3.95
N VAL A 31 -7.41 -2.46 2.70
CA VAL A 31 -7.36 -3.89 2.41
C VAL A 31 -6.07 -4.50 2.98
N ALA A 32 -4.93 -3.85 2.79
CA ALA A 32 -3.65 -4.31 3.34
C ALA A 32 -3.65 -4.28 4.88
N LEU A 33 -4.15 -3.22 5.52
CA LEU A 33 -4.27 -3.17 6.98
C LEU A 33 -5.27 -4.19 7.54
N SER A 34 -6.30 -4.57 6.77
CA SER A 34 -7.27 -5.59 7.18
C SER A 34 -6.71 -7.02 7.13
N SER A 35 -5.61 -7.22 6.40
CA SER A 35 -4.94 -8.51 6.24
C SER A 35 -3.75 -8.72 7.18
N ILE A 36 -3.39 -7.69 7.97
CA ILE A 36 -2.20 -7.71 8.84
C ILE A 36 -2.59 -7.35 10.29
N ASP A 37 -2.01 -8.05 11.27
CA ASP A 37 -2.19 -7.72 12.70
C ASP A 37 -1.46 -6.41 13.03
N ILE A 38 -2.23 -5.33 13.16
CA ILE A 38 -1.81 -3.91 13.21
C ILE A 38 -0.80 -3.63 14.35
N LYS A 39 -0.69 -4.51 15.35
CA LYS A 39 0.16 -4.31 16.53
C LYS A 39 1.68 -4.34 16.26
N LYS A 40 2.14 -4.68 15.05
CA LYS A 40 3.57 -4.89 14.74
C LYS A 40 4.06 -4.40 13.38
N ILE A 41 3.31 -3.54 12.69
CA ILE A 41 3.64 -3.17 11.30
C ILE A 41 4.78 -2.14 11.25
N ASN A 42 5.88 -2.53 10.59
CA ASN A 42 6.89 -1.62 10.06
C ASN A 42 6.37 -1.02 8.74
N TYR A 43 6.47 0.31 8.59
CA TYR A 43 6.01 1.02 7.39
C TYR A 43 6.71 0.54 6.11
N GLU A 44 8.00 0.21 6.18
CA GLU A 44 8.75 -0.28 5.02
C GLU A 44 8.24 -1.65 4.55
N ASP A 45 8.03 -2.58 5.48
CA ASP A 45 7.49 -3.91 5.18
C ASP A 45 6.07 -3.79 4.57
N PHE A 46 5.25 -2.89 5.10
CA PHE A 46 3.90 -2.62 4.57
C PHE A 46 3.93 -2.06 3.15
N LYS A 47 4.85 -1.13 2.89
CA LYS A 47 5.04 -0.55 1.57
C LYS A 47 5.47 -1.61 0.55
N GLU A 48 6.39 -2.49 0.93
CA GLU A 48 6.88 -3.57 0.06
C GLU A 48 5.78 -4.57 -0.30
N GLU A 49 4.91 -4.90 0.65
CA GLU A 49 3.77 -5.80 0.44
C GLU A 49 2.74 -5.20 -0.53
N ILE A 50 2.39 -3.92 -0.37
CA ILE A 50 1.51 -3.18 -1.29
C ILE A 50 2.10 -3.18 -2.71
N LEU A 51 3.39 -2.86 -2.85
CA LEU A 51 4.04 -2.77 -4.16
C LEU A 51 4.05 -4.15 -4.84
N THR A 52 4.35 -5.20 -4.09
CA THR A 52 4.35 -6.58 -4.58
C THR A 52 2.98 -7.01 -5.07
N PHE A 53 1.92 -6.69 -4.31
CA PHE A 53 0.54 -6.98 -4.72
C PHE A 53 0.18 -6.28 -6.04
N LEU A 54 0.53 -5.00 -6.19
CA LEU A 54 0.27 -4.25 -7.42
C LEU A 54 1.03 -4.84 -8.62
N VAL A 55 2.31 -5.14 -8.44
CA VAL A 55 3.15 -5.73 -9.48
C VAL A 55 2.61 -7.08 -9.94
N ILE A 56 2.25 -7.99 -9.01
CA ILE A 56 1.67 -9.29 -9.35
C ILE A 56 0.36 -9.14 -10.13
N ASN A 57 -0.52 -8.23 -9.71
CA ASN A 57 -1.80 -8.02 -10.39
C ASN A 57 -1.62 -7.40 -11.78
N MET A 58 -0.70 -6.45 -11.93
CA MET A 58 -0.34 -5.87 -13.24
C MET A 58 0.24 -6.93 -14.18
N PHE A 59 1.18 -7.76 -13.70
CA PHE A 59 1.73 -8.87 -14.48
C PHE A 59 0.66 -9.91 -14.84
N SER A 60 -0.22 -10.26 -13.91
CA SER A 60 -1.36 -11.15 -14.16
C SER A 60 -2.27 -10.61 -15.26
N LEU A 61 -2.47 -9.29 -15.32
CA LEU A 61 -3.28 -8.64 -16.35
C LEU A 61 -2.58 -8.65 -17.71
N ILE A 62 -1.29 -8.32 -17.77
CA ILE A 62 -0.50 -8.30 -19.01
C ILE A 62 -0.30 -9.72 -19.56
N CYS A 63 -0.06 -10.72 -18.71
CA CYS A 63 0.11 -12.11 -19.13
C CYS A 63 -1.20 -12.80 -19.55
N LYS A 64 -2.37 -12.18 -19.31
CA LYS A 64 -3.68 -12.65 -19.79
C LYS A 64 -4.06 -12.09 -21.16
N LEU A 65 -3.28 -11.14 -21.70
CA LEU A 65 -3.38 -10.62 -23.07
C LEU A 65 -2.58 -11.48 -24.05
#